data_AF-A0A2V5TJB1-F1
#
_entry.id   AF-A0A2V5TJB1-F1
#
_cell.length_a   1.000
_cell.length_b   1.000
_cell.length_c   1.000
_cell.angle_alpha   90.00
_cell.angle_beta   90.00
_cell.angle_gamma   90.00
#
_symmetry.space_group_name_H-M   'P 1'
#
loop_
_entity.id
_entity.type
_entity.pdbx_description
1 polymer ?
#
loop_
_entity_poly.entity_id
_entity_poly.type
_entity_poly.pdbx_seq_one_letter_code
_entity_poly.pdbx_strand_id
1 'polypeptide(L)'
;QRNLIIVGSAYSYLQEYLPHVAQFVVRNGWTDLIGLGRMTLAYPTIIADAVEKGALEKKSICRTFSDCTTAPRSGLISGCYPLDKYYTSKPEFQKLREVKKAVGT
;
A
#
# COMPACT_ATOMS: atom_id res chain seq x y z
N GLN A 1 -23.29 1.71 23.79
CA GLN A 1 -22.90 1.41 22.40
C GLN A 1 -22.09 2.59 21.86
N ARG A 2 -20.98 2.34 21.16
CA ARG A 2 -20.29 3.41 20.42
C ARG A 2 -21.08 3.68 19.13
N ASN A 3 -21.41 4.95 18.88
CA ASN A 3 -22.18 5.39 17.72
C ASN A 3 -21.28 5.82 16.54
N LEU A 4 -19.98 5.52 16.59
CA LEU A 4 -18.98 5.91 15.60
C LEU A 4 -18.24 4.68 15.11
N ILE A 5 -18.07 4.58 13.80
CA ILE A 5 -17.21 3.59 13.14
C ILE A 5 -15.77 4.13 13.14
N ILE A 6 -14.85 3.31 13.62
CA ILE A 6 -13.42 3.60 13.69
C ILE A 6 -12.71 2.84 12.57
N VAL A 7 -11.86 3.56 11.83
CA VAL A 7 -11.02 2.99 10.77
C VAL A 7 -9.56 3.13 11.17
N GLY A 8 -8.88 2.00 11.36
CA GLY A 8 -7.45 1.96 11.61
C GLY A 8 -6.70 2.17 10.29
N SER A 9 -5.61 2.94 10.31
CA SER A 9 -4.76 3.18 9.14
C SER A 9 -3.32 2.72 9.38
N ALA A 10 -2.42 2.97 8.41
CA ALA A 10 -0.97 2.67 8.48
C ALA A 10 -0.56 1.18 8.50
N TYR A 11 -1.49 0.23 8.34
CA TYR A 11 -1.18 -1.20 8.33
C TYR A 11 -0.19 -1.66 7.24
N SER A 12 0.01 -0.86 6.18
CA SER A 12 1.00 -1.18 5.13
C SER A 12 2.43 -1.31 5.66
N TYR A 13 2.77 -0.70 6.81
CA TYR A 13 4.09 -0.87 7.45
C TYR A 13 4.32 -2.26 8.03
N LEU A 14 3.24 -3.02 8.28
CA LEU A 14 3.30 -4.37 8.83
C LEU A 14 3.63 -5.42 7.76
N GLN A 15 3.59 -5.05 6.47
CA GLN A 15 4.02 -5.87 5.34
C GLN A 15 3.39 -7.27 5.38
N GLU A 16 4.18 -8.34 5.50
CA GLU A 16 3.71 -9.72 5.58
C GLU A 16 2.77 -9.96 6.77
N TYR A 17 2.92 -9.21 7.87
CA TYR A 17 2.10 -9.32 9.07
C TYR A 17 0.80 -8.52 9.01
N LEU A 18 0.58 -7.75 7.94
CA LEU A 18 -0.61 -6.91 7.78
C LEU A 18 -1.92 -7.69 8.04
N PRO A 19 -2.18 -8.86 7.42
CA PRO A 19 -3.43 -9.58 7.65
C PRO A 19 -3.56 -10.10 9.09
N HIS A 20 -2.45 -10.52 9.70
CA HIS A 20 -2.43 -11.05 11.07
C HIS A 20 -2.77 -9.99 12.11
N VAL A 21 -2.20 -8.79 11.97
CA VAL A 21 -2.52 -7.69 12.89
C VAL A 21 -3.91 -7.13 12.59
N ALA A 22 -4.29 -7.00 11.31
CA ALA A 22 -5.62 -6.56 10.89
C ALA A 22 -6.73 -7.43 11.49
N GLN A 23 -6.60 -8.77 11.44
CA GLN A 23 -7.61 -9.64 12.07
C GLN A 23 -7.65 -9.45 13.59
N PHE A 24 -6.48 -9.29 14.22
CA PHE A 24 -6.37 -9.21 15.68
C PHE A 24 -7.06 -7.96 16.21
N VAL A 25 -6.76 -6.79 15.64
CA VAL A 25 -7.30 -5.51 16.10
C VAL A 25 -8.82 -5.39 15.86
N VAL A 26 -9.33 -5.97 14.76
CA VAL A 26 -10.79 -6.02 14.51
C VAL A 26 -11.48 -6.95 15.50
N ARG A 27 -10.94 -8.17 15.72
CA ARG A 27 -11.52 -9.14 16.65
C ARG A 27 -11.53 -8.65 18.10
N ASN A 28 -10.56 -7.83 18.49
CA ASN A 28 -10.47 -7.27 19.84
C ASN A 28 -11.17 -5.91 19.98
N GLY A 29 -11.89 -5.44 18.95
CA GLY A 29 -12.66 -4.20 19.02
C GLY A 29 -11.81 -2.93 19.13
N TRP A 30 -10.55 -2.97 18.69
CA TRP A 30 -9.68 -1.77 18.68
C TRP A 30 -10.05 -0.83 17.54
N THR A 31 -10.57 -1.38 16.44
CA THR A 31 -11.09 -0.67 15.27
C THR A 31 -12.19 -1.50 14.62
N ASP A 32 -13.13 -0.85 13.95
CA ASP A 32 -14.22 -1.52 13.26
C ASP A 32 -13.81 -1.95 11.83
N LEU A 33 -12.95 -1.16 11.19
CA LEU A 33 -12.47 -1.40 9.83
C LEU A 33 -10.96 -1.16 9.70
N ILE A 34 -10.37 -1.72 8.63
CA ILE A 34 -8.95 -1.55 8.28
C ILE A 34 -8.85 -0.75 6.98
N GLY A 35 -8.26 0.44 7.07
CA GLY A 35 -7.98 1.31 5.94
C GLY A 35 -6.66 0.92 5.26
N LEU A 36 -6.74 0.56 3.97
CA LEU A 36 -5.58 0.25 3.15
C LEU A 36 -5.41 1.31 2.04
N GLY A 37 -4.25 1.97 2.04
CA GLY A 37 -3.85 2.95 1.02
C GLY A 37 -2.79 2.37 0.08
N ARG A 38 -1.52 2.76 0.26
CA ARG A 38 -0.40 2.37 -0.62
C ARG A 38 -0.28 0.87 -0.91
N MET A 39 -0.73 -0.01 -0.01
CA MET A 39 -0.70 -1.45 -0.24
C MET A 39 -1.65 -1.88 -1.37
N THR A 40 -2.84 -1.30 -1.49
CA THR A 40 -3.79 -1.68 -2.55
C THR A 40 -3.30 -1.26 -3.93
N LEU A 41 -2.45 -0.23 -4.03
CA LEU A 41 -1.80 0.17 -5.29
C LEU A 41 -0.76 -0.85 -5.76
N ALA A 42 -0.07 -1.52 -4.83
CA ALA A 42 0.96 -2.51 -5.15
C ALA A 42 0.39 -3.94 -5.24
N TYR A 43 -0.60 -4.24 -4.39
CA TYR A 43 -1.17 -5.56 -4.20
C TYR A 43 -2.69 -5.48 -3.93
N PRO A 44 -3.52 -5.24 -4.96
CA PRO A 44 -4.96 -5.04 -4.80
C PRO A 44 -5.69 -6.22 -4.12
N THR A 45 -5.20 -7.45 -4.33
CA THR A 45 -5.81 -8.69 -3.84
C THR A 45 -5.26 -9.18 -2.50
N ILE A 46 -4.43 -8.38 -1.80
CA ILE A 46 -3.70 -8.84 -0.59
C ILE A 46 -4.60 -9.48 0.47
N ILE A 47 -5.81 -8.96 0.70
CA ILE A 47 -6.74 -9.52 1.70
C ILE A 47 -7.39 -10.81 1.20
N ALA A 48 -7.79 -10.86 -0.08
CA ALA A 48 -8.34 -12.07 -0.68
C ALA A 48 -7.30 -13.21 -0.66
N ASP A 49 -6.06 -12.91 -1.07
CA ASP A 49 -4.96 -13.89 -1.06
C ASP A 49 -4.65 -14.38 0.36
N ALA A 50 -4.63 -13.47 1.36
CA ALA A 50 -4.42 -13.87 2.75
C ALA A 50 -5.48 -14.85 3.26
N VAL A 51 -6.75 -14.66 2.88
CA VAL A 51 -7.87 -15.49 3.32
C VAL A 51 -7.93 -16.80 2.54
N GLU A 52 -7.86 -16.74 1.22
CA GLU A 52 -8.07 -17.90 0.34
C GLU A 52 -6.85 -18.82 0.28
N LYS A 53 -5.64 -18.24 0.30
CA LYS A 53 -4.38 -18.99 0.12
C LYS A 53 -3.63 -19.21 1.43
N GLY A 54 -3.94 -18.45 2.49
CA GLY A 54 -3.15 -18.44 3.73
C GLY A 54 -1.72 -17.94 3.54
N ALA A 55 -1.41 -17.32 2.40
CA ALA A 55 -0.07 -16.87 2.02
C ALA A 55 -0.15 -15.60 1.15
N LEU A 56 0.93 -14.82 1.16
CA LEU A 56 1.03 -13.57 0.39
C LEU A 56 2.14 -13.65 -0.66
N GLU A 57 1.91 -13.03 -1.82
CA GLU A 57 2.93 -12.80 -2.83
C GLU A 57 3.90 -11.71 -2.40
N LYS A 58 5.03 -12.12 -1.82
CA LYS A 58 6.04 -11.22 -1.22
C LYS A 58 6.54 -10.11 -2.16
N LYS A 59 6.55 -10.37 -3.47
CA LYS A 59 6.99 -9.41 -4.50
C LYS A 59 5.98 -8.29 -4.75
N SER A 60 4.71 -8.50 -4.43
CA SER A 60 3.65 -7.49 -4.60
C SER A 60 3.54 -6.57 -3.38
N ILE A 61 4.10 -6.95 -2.23
CA ILE A 61 4.04 -6.17 -0.99
C ILE A 61 4.71 -4.80 -1.17
N CYS A 62 3.97 -3.73 -0.86
CA CYS A 62 4.48 -2.36 -0.87
C CYS A 62 5.68 -2.22 0.10
N ARG A 63 6.84 -1.80 -0.40
CA ARG A 63 8.06 -1.51 0.39
C ARG A 63 8.28 -0.02 0.65
N THR A 64 7.19 0.75 0.70
CA THR A 64 7.19 2.15 1.15
C THR A 64 8.13 3.10 0.39
N PHE A 65 8.34 2.88 -0.91
CA PHE A 65 9.16 3.74 -1.79
C PHE A 65 8.66 5.20 -1.90
N SER A 66 7.43 5.44 -1.47
CA SER A 66 6.76 6.75 -1.48
C SER A 66 6.49 7.35 -2.87
N ASP A 67 6.78 6.62 -3.95
CA ASP A 67 6.49 7.00 -5.33
C ASP A 67 5.01 7.41 -5.55
N CYS A 68 4.07 6.74 -4.88
CA CYS A 68 2.65 7.09 -4.92
C CYS A 68 2.33 8.49 -4.35
N THR A 69 3.24 9.10 -3.61
CA THR A 69 3.12 10.49 -3.12
C THR A 69 4.11 11.43 -3.80
N THR A 70 5.31 10.96 -4.15
CA THR A 70 6.33 11.79 -4.83
C THR A 70 5.90 12.15 -6.24
N ALA A 71 5.29 11.21 -6.98
CA ALA A 71 4.80 11.46 -8.33
C ALA A 71 3.77 12.60 -8.39
N PRO A 72 2.64 12.56 -7.66
CA PRO A 72 1.64 13.65 -7.71
C PRO A 72 2.17 14.99 -7.19
N ARG A 73 3.08 14.99 -6.21
CA ARG A 73 3.75 16.22 -5.76
C ARG A 73 4.64 16.85 -6.83
N SER A 74 5.03 16.09 -7.83
CA SER A 74 5.87 16.51 -8.95
C SER A 74 5.07 16.70 -10.25
N GLY A 75 3.74 16.75 -10.17
CA GLY A 75 2.85 16.90 -11.33
C GLY A 75 2.68 15.63 -12.18
N LEU A 76 3.13 14.47 -11.70
CA LEU A 76 2.97 13.17 -12.37
C LEU A 76 1.76 12.41 -11.79
N ILE A 77 1.22 11.45 -12.54
CA ILE A 77 0.11 10.62 -12.04
C ILE A 77 0.54 9.77 -10.84
N SER A 78 -0.37 9.60 -9.87
CA SER A 78 -0.15 8.77 -8.68
C SER A 78 -0.30 7.29 -8.97
N GLY A 79 0.62 6.45 -8.48
CA GLY A 79 0.54 4.98 -8.58
C GLY A 79 1.72 4.25 -7.96
N CYS A 80 1.78 2.93 -8.15
CA CYS A 80 2.89 2.10 -7.67
C CYS A 80 3.89 1.78 -8.80
N TYR A 81 4.77 2.73 -9.09
CA TYR A 81 5.74 2.61 -10.18
C TYR A 81 6.66 1.38 -10.14
N PRO A 82 7.19 0.93 -8.98
CA PRO A 82 8.12 -0.21 -8.97
C PRO A 82 7.45 -1.59 -9.04
N LEU A 83 6.17 -1.72 -8.67
CA LEU A 83 5.53 -3.04 -8.48
C LEU A 83 4.29 -3.26 -9.37
N ASP A 84 3.56 -2.20 -9.74
CA ASP A 84 2.45 -2.32 -10.68
C ASP A 84 2.97 -2.21 -12.12
N LYS A 85 2.82 -3.29 -12.89
CA LYS A 85 3.25 -3.38 -14.30
C LYS A 85 2.70 -2.24 -15.16
N TYR A 86 1.48 -1.75 -14.88
CA TYR A 86 0.90 -0.63 -15.61
C TYR A 86 1.67 0.67 -15.38
N TYR A 87 2.17 0.91 -14.16
CA TYR A 87 2.99 2.09 -13.86
C TYR A 87 4.47 1.88 -14.19
N THR A 88 4.99 0.66 -14.10
CA THR A 88 6.37 0.35 -14.51
C THR A 88 6.62 0.62 -15.99
N SER A 89 5.63 0.37 -16.86
CA SER A 89 5.77 0.57 -18.31
C SER A 89 5.60 2.02 -18.76
N LYS A 90 5.18 2.92 -17.86
CA LYS A 90 4.90 4.31 -18.18
C LYS A 90 6.18 5.15 -18.28
N PRO A 91 6.26 6.11 -19.23
CA PRO A 91 7.40 7.03 -19.32
C PRO A 91 7.58 7.86 -18.04
N GLU A 92 6.50 8.12 -17.31
CA GLU A 92 6.51 8.79 -16.00
C GLU A 92 7.37 8.07 -14.97
N PHE A 93 7.61 6.75 -15.11
CA PHE A 93 8.51 6.05 -14.18
C PHE A 93 9.94 6.58 -14.29
N GLN A 94 10.45 6.77 -15.52
CA GLN A 94 11.81 7.30 -15.71
C GLN A 94 11.89 8.76 -15.25
N LYS A 95 10.87 9.58 -15.57
CA LYS A 95 10.78 10.95 -15.08
C LYS A 95 10.80 11.01 -13.55
N LEU A 96 10.07 10.11 -12.87
CA LEU A 96 10.06 10.05 -11.42
C LEU A 96 11.44 9.68 -10.85
N ARG A 97 12.18 8.78 -11.50
CA ARG A 97 13.56 8.44 -11.09
C ARG A 97 14.50 9.64 -11.21
N GLU A 98 14.33 10.47 -12.24
CA GLU A 98 15.11 11.70 -12.42
C GLU A 98 14.77 12.73 -11.33
N VAL A 99 13.48 12.95 -11.05
CA VAL A 99 13.02 13.83 -9.96
C VAL A 99 13.63 13.41 -8.61
N LYS A 100 13.55 12.11 -8.29
CA LYS A 100 14.08 11.53 -7.05
C LYS A 100 15.58 11.74 -6.90
N LYS A 101 16.35 11.49 -7.97
CA LYS A 101 17.79 11.78 -8.00
C LYS A 101 18.11 13.25 -7.76
N ALA A 102 17.33 14.18 -8.32
CA ALA A 102 17.54 15.61 -8.14
C ALA A 102 17.30 16.08 -6.69
N VAL A 103 16.41 15.41 -5.96
CA VAL A 103 16.04 15.77 -4.57
C VAL A 103 16.85 14.99 -3.52
N GLY A 104 17.67 14.02 -3.93
CA GLY A 104 18.51 13.22 -3.02
C GLY A 104 17.74 12.15 -2.24
N THR A 105 16.62 11.67 -2.78
CA THR A 105 15.74 10.63 -2.19
C THR A 105 15.50 9.50 -3.16
#